data_AF-D5VSY3-F1
#
_entry.id   AF-D5VSY3-F1
#
_cell.length_a   1.000
_cell.length_b   1.000
_cell.length_c   1.000
_cell.angle_alpha   90.00
_cell.angle_beta   90.00
_cell.angle_gamma   90.00
#
_symmetry.space_group_name_H-M   'P 1'
#
loop_
_entity.id
_entity.type
_entity.pdbx_description
1 polymer ?
#
loop_
_entity_poly.entity_id
_entity_poly.type
_entity_poly.pdbx_seq_one_letter_code
_entity_poly.pdbx_strand_id
1 'polypeptide(L)'
;MVERDVIKELEDSINKLLVSIRNFKESNKNLTTLLNQLSDILNNVEKTIDITEKKLQEMVKRLHEGGSIKTEVLEKFIKNLENLNIVLDNVRAISNNIFNEMKKHRESLDNINDIVKKLENIEMENAKQALEEYYEVKKIMDENGAKLKLIVDKNIAIEERLKELLLEIDFTLENLKK
;
A
#
# COMPACT_ATOMS: atom_id res chain seq x y z
N MET A 1 -36.00 23.34 32.84
CA MET A 1 -36.32 22.42 31.72
C MET A 1 -35.34 22.64 30.58
N VAL A 2 -35.23 23.86 30.05
CA VAL A 2 -34.33 24.25 28.95
C VAL A 2 -32.89 23.73 29.06
N GLU A 3 -32.22 23.84 30.22
CA GLU A 3 -30.83 23.36 30.37
C GLU A 3 -30.68 21.85 30.24
N ARG A 4 -31.66 21.05 30.68
CA ARG A 4 -31.60 19.59 30.53
C ARG A 4 -31.80 19.16 29.08
N ASP A 5 -32.65 19.87 28.35
CA ASP A 5 -32.91 19.59 26.94
C ASP A 5 -31.68 19.92 26.09
N VAL A 6 -31.01 21.06 26.36
CA VAL A 6 -29.77 21.46 25.68
C VAL A 6 -28.61 20.49 25.96
N ILE A 7 -28.44 20.05 27.22
CA ILE A 7 -27.41 19.05 27.57
C ILE A 7 -27.66 17.73 26.83
N LYS A 8 -28.92 17.30 26.76
CA LYS A 8 -29.30 16.06 26.06
C LYS A 8 -29.04 16.16 24.55
N GLU A 9 -29.39 17.28 23.93
CA GLU A 9 -29.12 17.51 22.50
C GLU A 9 -27.62 17.54 22.18
N LEU A 10 -26.82 18.12 23.08
CA LEU A 10 -25.36 18.10 22.98
C LEU A 10 -24.81 16.67 23.10
N GLU A 11 -25.27 15.90 24.08
CA GLU A 11 -24.88 14.51 24.28
C GLU A 11 -25.22 13.64 23.05
N ASP A 12 -26.42 13.78 22.51
CA ASP A 12 -26.85 13.08 21.29
C ASP A 12 -25.99 13.45 20.07
N SER A 13 -25.58 14.72 19.97
CA SER A 13 -24.73 15.21 18.88
C SER A 13 -23.30 14.66 18.99
N ILE A 14 -22.73 14.62 20.20
CA ILE A 14 -21.42 14.02 20.47
C ILE A 14 -21.46 12.52 20.18
N ASN A 15 -22.53 11.82 20.59
CA ASN A 15 -22.69 10.39 20.33
C ASN A 15 -22.74 10.09 18.82
N LYS A 16 -23.44 10.93 18.03
CA LYS A 16 -23.43 10.81 16.56
C LYS A 16 -22.03 11.00 15.98
N LEU A 17 -21.30 12.02 16.44
CA LEU A 17 -19.92 12.26 16.01
C LEU A 17 -19.02 11.06 16.33
N LEU A 18 -19.12 10.52 17.55
CA LEU A 18 -18.35 9.37 18.00
C LEU A 18 -18.60 8.14 17.10
N VAL A 19 -19.86 7.87 16.74
CA VAL A 19 -20.22 6.79 15.79
C VAL A 19 -19.58 7.04 14.42
N SER A 20 -19.64 8.28 13.90
CA SER A 20 -18.99 8.62 12.63
C SER A 20 -17.48 8.41 12.69
N ILE A 21 -16.79 8.88 13.73
CA ILE A 21 -15.34 8.71 13.92
C ILE A 21 -14.98 7.21 13.97
N ARG A 22 -15.75 6.39 14.70
CA ARG A 22 -15.53 4.94 14.76
C ARG A 22 -15.69 4.25 13.40
N ASN A 23 -16.67 4.68 12.60
CA ASN A 23 -16.82 4.15 11.24
C ASN A 23 -15.64 4.56 10.34
N PHE A 24 -15.14 5.79 10.48
CA PHE A 24 -13.92 6.24 9.80
C PHE A 24 -12.69 5.43 10.22
N LYS A 25 -12.57 5.12 11.52
CA LYS A 25 -11.51 4.28 12.06
C LYS A 25 -11.51 2.90 11.44
N GLU A 26 -12.67 2.25 11.37
CA GLU A 26 -12.78 0.91 10.78
C GLU A 26 -12.44 0.93 9.29
N SER A 27 -12.91 1.94 8.57
CA SER A 27 -12.56 2.13 7.15
C SER A 27 -11.04 2.29 6.95
N ASN A 28 -10.37 3.05 7.82
CA ASN A 28 -8.92 3.20 7.78
C ASN A 28 -8.16 1.92 8.16
N LYS A 29 -8.68 1.10 9.08
CA LYS A 29 -8.12 -0.23 9.38
C LYS A 29 -8.24 -1.17 8.19
N ASN A 30 -9.33 -1.10 7.43
CA ASN A 30 -9.47 -1.85 6.18
C ASN A 30 -8.42 -1.44 5.15
N LEU A 31 -8.11 -0.13 5.03
CA LEU A 31 -7.00 0.34 4.21
C LEU A 31 -5.65 -0.22 4.71
N THR A 32 -5.42 -0.26 6.03
CA THR A 32 -4.21 -0.88 6.59
C THR A 32 -4.05 -2.35 6.17
N THR A 33 -5.15 -3.11 6.17
CA THR A 33 -5.16 -4.50 5.73
C THR A 33 -4.81 -4.63 4.24
N LEU A 34 -5.38 -3.79 3.37
CA LEU A 34 -5.04 -3.77 1.95
C LEU A 34 -3.56 -3.43 1.72
N LEU A 35 -3.03 -2.46 2.47
CA LEU A 35 -1.61 -2.09 2.40
C LEU A 35 -0.70 -3.24 2.86
N ASN A 36 -1.08 -4.01 3.89
CA ASN A 36 -0.37 -5.23 4.27
C ASN A 36 -0.32 -6.24 3.12
N GLN A 37 -1.46 -6.51 2.49
CA GLN A 37 -1.56 -7.46 1.39
C GLN A 37 -0.71 -7.04 0.18
N LEU A 38 -0.72 -5.76 -0.19
CA LEU A 38 0.14 -5.23 -1.25
C LEU A 38 1.62 -5.39 -0.92
N SER A 39 2.01 -5.12 0.33
CA SER A 39 3.39 -5.31 0.79
C SER A 39 3.82 -6.78 0.67
N ASP A 40 2.95 -7.73 1.04
CA ASP A 40 3.24 -9.16 0.94
C ASP A 40 3.35 -9.62 -0.52
N ILE A 41 2.50 -9.10 -1.40
CA ILE A 41 2.60 -9.33 -2.85
C ILE A 41 3.97 -8.87 -3.36
N LEU A 42 4.39 -7.64 -3.05
CA LEU A 42 5.69 -7.12 -3.47
C LEU A 42 6.87 -7.93 -2.89
N ASN A 43 6.78 -8.39 -1.64
CA ASN A 43 7.77 -9.29 -1.05
C ASN A 43 7.89 -10.61 -1.82
N ASN A 44 6.78 -11.15 -2.32
CA ASN A 44 6.79 -12.39 -3.11
C ASN A 44 7.30 -12.17 -4.54
N VAL A 45 6.99 -11.02 -5.15
CA VAL A 45 7.55 -10.62 -6.45
C VAL A 45 9.07 -10.50 -6.33
N GLU A 46 9.56 -9.80 -5.31
CA GLU A 46 11.00 -9.62 -5.06
C GLU A 46 11.73 -10.97 -4.91
N LYS A 47 11.20 -11.88 -4.09
CA LYS A 47 11.77 -13.24 -3.97
C LYS A 47 11.79 -13.99 -5.30
N THR A 48 10.79 -13.80 -6.14
CA THR A 48 10.72 -14.44 -7.46
C THR A 48 11.78 -13.86 -8.39
N ILE A 49 12.00 -12.55 -8.34
CA ILE A 49 13.08 -11.87 -9.06
C ILE A 49 14.45 -12.38 -8.60
N ASP A 50 14.71 -12.46 -7.29
CA ASP A 50 16.00 -12.94 -6.77
C ASP A 50 16.32 -14.37 -7.26
N ILE A 51 15.32 -15.26 -7.27
CA ILE A 51 15.46 -16.62 -7.81
C ILE A 51 15.74 -16.59 -9.31
N THR A 52 15.13 -15.66 -10.04
CA THR A 52 15.27 -15.51 -11.48
C THR A 52 16.65 -14.98 -11.85
N GLU A 53 17.11 -13.92 -11.18
CA GLU A 53 18.48 -13.37 -11.28
C GLU A 53 19.52 -14.46 -11.06
N LYS A 54 19.42 -15.19 -9.95
CA LYS A 54 20.40 -16.24 -9.62
C LYS A 54 20.48 -17.30 -10.72
N LYS A 55 19.33 -17.75 -11.23
CA LYS A 55 19.31 -18.77 -12.30
C LYS A 55 19.82 -18.22 -13.63
N LEU A 56 19.57 -16.94 -13.93
CA LEU A 56 20.11 -16.29 -15.12
C LEU A 56 21.65 -16.20 -15.03
N GLN A 57 22.19 -15.83 -13.88
CA GLN A 57 23.64 -15.80 -13.65
C GLN A 57 24.28 -17.19 -13.80
N GLU A 58 23.67 -18.24 -13.25
CA GLU A 58 24.11 -19.64 -13.44
C GLU A 58 24.07 -20.08 -14.91
N MET A 59 23.13 -19.54 -15.68
CA MET A 59 23.00 -19.77 -17.11
C MET A 59 24.11 -19.05 -17.89
N VAL A 60 24.27 -17.74 -17.66
CA VAL A 60 25.32 -16.92 -18.27
C VAL A 60 26.70 -17.50 -17.98
N LYS A 61 26.96 -17.94 -16.75
CA LYS A 61 28.22 -18.61 -16.39
C LYS A 61 28.46 -19.88 -17.21
N ARG A 62 27.43 -20.73 -17.36
CA ARG A 62 27.54 -21.96 -18.17
C ARG A 62 27.85 -21.66 -19.64
N LEU A 63 27.33 -20.57 -20.19
CA LEU A 63 27.70 -20.15 -21.56
C LEU A 63 29.16 -19.72 -21.65
N HIS A 64 29.65 -18.95 -20.68
CA HIS A 64 31.06 -18.54 -20.65
C HIS A 64 32.02 -19.73 -20.53
N GLU A 65 31.60 -20.80 -19.86
CA GLU A 65 32.35 -22.05 -19.72
C GLU A 65 32.24 -22.97 -20.97
N GLY A 66 31.61 -22.50 -22.06
CA GLY A 66 31.47 -23.24 -23.31
C GLY A 66 30.29 -24.22 -23.36
N GLY A 67 29.37 -24.14 -22.39
CA GLY A 67 28.12 -24.89 -22.39
C GLY A 67 27.06 -24.32 -23.34
N SER A 68 25.93 -25.00 -23.44
CA SER A 68 24.75 -24.56 -24.21
C SER A 68 23.56 -24.28 -23.31
N ILE A 69 22.77 -23.26 -23.62
CA ILE A 69 21.45 -23.03 -23.02
C ILE A 69 20.38 -23.35 -24.05
N LYS A 70 19.28 -23.96 -23.59
CA LYS A 70 18.07 -24.11 -24.40
C LYS A 70 17.27 -22.80 -24.40
N THR A 71 17.02 -22.25 -25.58
CA THR A 71 16.24 -21.01 -25.76
C THR A 71 14.87 -21.07 -25.06
N GLU A 72 14.21 -22.23 -25.06
CA GLU A 72 12.94 -22.47 -24.35
C GLU A 72 12.99 -22.13 -22.85
N VAL A 73 14.16 -22.23 -22.22
CA VAL A 73 14.33 -21.87 -20.80
C VAL A 73 14.33 -20.36 -20.64
N LEU A 74 14.98 -19.63 -21.54
CA LEU A 74 14.99 -18.16 -21.56
C LEU A 74 13.61 -17.59 -21.90
N GLU A 75 12.90 -18.20 -22.85
CA GLU A 75 11.50 -17.83 -23.16
C GLU A 75 10.57 -17.98 -21.95
N LYS A 76 10.76 -19.06 -21.16
CA LYS A 76 10.01 -19.24 -19.90
C LYS A 76 10.36 -18.16 -18.86
N PHE A 77 11.61 -17.69 -18.82
CA PHE A 77 12.02 -16.60 -17.93
C PHE A 77 11.34 -15.30 -18.34
N ILE A 78 11.39 -14.95 -19.62
CA ILE A 78 10.73 -13.76 -20.18
C ILE A 78 9.25 -13.77 -19.81
N LYS A 79 8.54 -14.87 -20.08
CA LYS A 79 7.11 -14.99 -19.76
C LYS A 79 6.83 -14.82 -18.26
N ASN A 80 7.70 -15.34 -17.39
CA ASN A 80 7.55 -15.14 -15.95
C ASN A 80 7.75 -13.67 -15.56
N LEU A 81 8.74 -12.99 -16.12
CA LEU A 81 8.98 -11.57 -15.88
C LEU A 81 7.84 -10.70 -16.44
N GLU A 82 7.29 -11.01 -17.61
CA GLU A 82 6.10 -10.34 -18.15
C GLU A 82 4.89 -10.47 -17.21
N ASN A 83 4.67 -11.66 -16.64
CA ASN A 83 3.62 -11.85 -15.65
C ASN A 83 3.86 -11.03 -14.38
N LEU A 84 5.11 -10.90 -13.92
CA LEU A 84 5.44 -10.05 -12.77
C LEU A 84 5.19 -8.57 -13.08
N ASN A 85 5.47 -8.09 -14.29
CA ASN A 85 5.10 -6.73 -14.71
C ASN A 85 3.60 -6.46 -14.58
N ILE A 86 2.75 -7.39 -15.01
CA ILE A 86 1.29 -7.27 -14.87
C ILE A 86 0.89 -7.17 -13.38
N VAL A 87 1.56 -7.93 -12.50
CA VAL A 87 1.32 -7.83 -11.05
C VAL A 87 1.70 -6.45 -10.53
N LEU A 88 2.83 -5.89 -10.95
CA LEU A 88 3.29 -4.56 -10.53
C LEU A 88 2.35 -3.45 -11.02
N ASP A 89 1.86 -3.54 -12.25
CA ASP A 89 0.85 -2.62 -12.77
C ASP A 89 -0.44 -2.66 -11.95
N ASN A 90 -0.88 -3.86 -11.54
CA ASN A 90 -2.03 -4.01 -10.65
C ASN A 90 -1.77 -3.41 -9.26
N VAL A 91 -0.58 -3.64 -8.68
CA VAL A 91 -0.19 -3.03 -7.39
C VAL A 91 -0.21 -1.50 -7.50
N ARG A 92 0.31 -0.93 -8.60
CA ARG A 92 0.27 0.52 -8.86
C ARG A 92 -1.16 1.04 -8.94
N ALA A 93 -2.04 0.36 -9.67
CA ALA A 93 -3.44 0.76 -9.82
C ALA A 93 -4.18 0.75 -8.46
N ILE A 94 -4.01 -0.31 -7.66
CA ILE A 94 -4.61 -0.41 -6.34
C ILE A 94 -4.04 0.67 -5.40
N SER A 95 -2.72 0.90 -5.44
CA SER A 95 -2.08 1.95 -4.64
C SER A 95 -2.63 3.35 -4.95
N ASN A 96 -2.89 3.66 -6.22
CA ASN A 96 -3.54 4.91 -6.63
C ASN A 96 -4.97 5.03 -6.09
N ASN A 97 -5.74 3.94 -6.08
CA ASN A 97 -7.07 3.92 -5.50
C ASN A 97 -7.02 4.17 -3.98
N ILE A 98 -6.10 3.50 -3.27
CA ILE A 98 -5.90 3.72 -1.83
C ILE A 98 -5.51 5.17 -1.56
N PHE A 99 -4.59 5.75 -2.35
CA PHE A 99 -4.21 7.16 -2.23
C PHE A 99 -5.43 8.09 -2.31
N ASN A 100 -6.30 7.87 -3.29
CA ASN A 100 -7.50 8.69 -3.49
C ASN A 100 -8.50 8.54 -2.33
N GLU A 101 -8.70 7.32 -1.82
CA GLU A 101 -9.57 7.10 -0.65
C GLU A 101 -8.99 7.75 0.61
N MET A 102 -7.67 7.62 0.84
CA MET A 102 -6.98 8.30 1.94
C MET A 102 -7.11 9.82 1.85
N LYS A 103 -7.05 10.39 0.64
CA LYS A 103 -7.27 11.82 0.42
C LYS A 103 -8.68 12.25 0.84
N LYS A 104 -9.71 11.51 0.42
CA LYS A 104 -11.11 11.77 0.84
C LYS A 104 -11.28 11.66 2.36
N HIS A 105 -10.65 10.66 2.98
CA HIS A 105 -10.66 10.52 4.44
C HIS A 105 -9.98 11.71 5.12
N ARG A 106 -8.89 12.25 4.56
CA ARG A 106 -8.19 13.41 5.14
C ARG A 106 -9.04 14.66 5.07
N GLU A 107 -9.68 14.92 3.94
CA GLU A 107 -10.64 16.02 3.78
C GLU A 107 -11.81 15.90 4.78
N SER A 108 -12.32 14.69 4.99
CA SER A 108 -13.36 14.44 6.00
C SER A 108 -12.87 14.66 7.43
N LEU A 109 -11.64 14.26 7.74
CA LEU A 109 -11.03 14.43 9.05
C LEU A 109 -10.76 15.91 9.36
N ASP A 110 -10.38 16.70 8.37
CA ASP A 110 -10.18 18.14 8.50
C ASP A 110 -11.51 18.85 8.84
N ASN A 111 -12.63 18.42 8.22
CA ASN A 111 -13.96 18.93 8.57
C ASN A 111 -14.38 18.57 10.00
N ILE A 112 -13.98 17.39 10.48
CA ILE A 112 -14.27 16.94 11.86
C ILE A 112 -13.37 17.66 12.88
N ASN A 113 -12.15 18.03 12.51
CA ASN A 113 -11.16 18.67 13.39
C ASN A 113 -11.72 19.90 14.10
N ASP A 114 -12.46 20.75 13.39
CA ASP A 114 -13.04 21.97 13.97
C ASP A 114 -14.15 21.67 14.99
N ILE A 115 -14.88 20.56 14.81
CA ILE A 115 -15.86 20.08 15.80
C ILE A 115 -15.12 19.53 17.01
N VAL A 116 -14.08 18.71 16.79
CA VAL A 116 -13.30 18.08 17.84
C VAL A 116 -12.58 19.11 18.72
N LYS A 117 -12.02 20.19 18.16
CA LYS A 117 -11.46 21.31 18.94
C LYS A 117 -12.47 21.97 19.88
N LYS A 118 -13.74 22.03 19.49
CA LYS A 118 -14.79 22.55 20.37
C LYS A 118 -15.11 21.59 21.52
N LEU A 119 -14.92 20.28 21.31
CA LEU A 119 -15.10 19.27 22.34
C LEU A 119 -14.01 19.29 23.41
N GLU A 120 -12.83 19.85 23.14
CA GLU A 120 -11.71 19.93 24.11
C GLU A 120 -12.08 20.66 25.41
N ASN A 121 -13.07 21.55 25.35
CA ASN A 121 -13.55 22.33 26.49
C ASN A 121 -14.81 21.74 27.14
N ILE A 122 -15.25 20.54 26.72
CA ILE A 122 -16.47 19.90 27.21
C ILE A 122 -16.10 18.78 28.17
N GLU A 123 -16.50 18.92 29.44
CA GLU A 123 -16.28 17.92 30.49
C GLU A 123 -17.33 16.78 30.45
N MET A 124 -17.49 16.15 29.27
CA MET A 124 -18.35 14.98 29.09
C MET A 124 -17.51 13.76 28.70
N GLU A 125 -17.87 12.58 29.21
CA GLU A 125 -17.14 11.35 28.95
C GLU A 125 -17.14 10.96 27.46
N ASN A 126 -18.28 11.09 26.79
CA ASN A 126 -18.39 10.85 25.35
C ASN A 126 -17.59 11.86 24.50
N ALA A 127 -17.39 13.10 24.98
CA ALA A 127 -16.53 14.08 24.33
C ALA A 127 -15.05 13.66 24.40
N LYS A 128 -14.60 13.18 25.58
CA LYS A 128 -13.26 12.60 25.74
C LYS A 128 -13.04 11.38 24.84
N GLN A 129 -14.00 10.47 24.79
CA GLN A 129 -13.93 9.31 23.89
C GLN A 129 -13.87 9.72 22.41
N ALA A 130 -14.65 10.73 22.00
CA ALA A 130 -14.60 11.24 20.62
C ALA A 130 -13.23 11.84 20.28
N LEU A 131 -12.59 12.56 21.21
CA LEU A 131 -11.24 13.08 21.07
C LEU A 131 -10.21 11.96 20.92
N GLU A 132 -10.25 10.96 21.80
CA GLU A 132 -9.34 9.80 21.76
C GLU A 132 -9.45 9.04 20.43
N GLU A 133 -10.67 8.72 20.01
CA GLU A 133 -10.93 8.01 18.76
C GLU A 133 -10.49 8.85 17.55
N TYR A 134 -10.71 10.17 17.56
CA TYR A 134 -10.26 11.07 16.50
C TYR A 134 -8.73 11.04 16.34
N TYR A 135 -7.99 11.14 17.44
CA TYR A 135 -6.53 11.11 17.40
C TYR A 135 -5.99 9.74 17.00
N GLU A 136 -6.67 8.66 17.37
CA GLU A 136 -6.32 7.32 16.90
C GLU A 136 -6.52 7.18 15.38
N VAL A 137 -7.64 7.68 14.84
CA VAL A 137 -7.87 7.71 13.38
C VAL A 137 -6.76 8.47 12.67
N LYS A 138 -6.40 9.65 13.16
CA LYS A 138 -5.33 10.47 12.59
C LYS A 138 -3.99 9.72 12.55
N LYS A 139 -3.65 9.03 13.64
CA LYS A 139 -2.45 8.19 13.72
C LYS A 139 -2.47 7.06 12.69
N ILE A 140 -3.57 6.31 12.59
CA ILE A 140 -3.71 5.22 11.60
C ILE A 140 -3.56 5.76 10.17
N MET A 141 -4.13 6.93 9.89
CA MET A 141 -4.02 7.56 8.57
C MET A 141 -2.59 7.95 8.22
N ASP A 142 -1.84 8.51 9.16
CA ASP A 142 -0.45 8.87 8.94
C ASP A 142 0.43 7.62 8.74
N GLU A 143 0.20 6.57 9.53
CA GLU A 143 0.86 5.26 9.37
C GLU A 143 0.56 4.63 8.00
N ASN A 144 -0.71 4.63 7.58
CA ASN A 144 -1.13 4.16 6.26
C ASN A 144 -0.47 4.98 5.14
N GLY A 145 -0.32 6.29 5.32
CA GLY A 145 0.31 7.16 4.33
C GLY A 145 1.79 6.85 4.16
N ALA A 146 2.51 6.65 5.26
CA ALA A 146 3.90 6.22 5.25
C ALA A 146 4.06 4.85 4.58
N LYS A 147 3.16 3.91 4.89
CA LYS A 147 3.19 2.55 4.33
C LYS A 147 2.88 2.52 2.84
N LEU A 148 1.89 3.27 2.38
CA LEU A 148 1.57 3.42 0.97
C LEU A 148 2.78 3.96 0.20
N LYS A 149 3.48 4.95 0.76
CA LYS A 149 4.71 5.47 0.15
C LYS A 149 5.77 4.37 -0.02
N LEU A 150 6.03 3.58 1.03
CA LEU A 150 6.97 2.46 0.95
C LEU A 150 6.58 1.43 -0.11
N ILE A 151 5.29 1.13 -0.25
CA ILE A 151 4.76 0.21 -1.27
C ILE A 151 5.00 0.77 -2.67
N VAL A 152 4.72 2.05 -2.90
CA VAL A 152 4.94 2.72 -4.20
C VAL A 152 6.44 2.72 -4.54
N ASP A 153 7.29 3.13 -3.59
CA ASP A 153 8.74 3.18 -3.78
C ASP A 153 9.30 1.78 -4.09
N LYS A 154 8.84 0.75 -3.35
CA LYS A 154 9.23 -0.64 -3.59
C LYS A 154 8.75 -1.17 -4.94
N ASN A 155 7.52 -0.84 -5.34
CA ASN A 155 6.97 -1.22 -6.63
C ASN A 155 7.82 -0.65 -7.78
N ILE A 156 8.19 0.63 -7.71
CA ILE A 156 9.06 1.29 -8.70
C ILE A 156 10.43 0.60 -8.77
N ALA A 157 11.07 0.36 -7.62
CA ALA A 157 12.38 -0.28 -7.58
C ALA A 157 12.35 -1.70 -8.19
N ILE A 158 11.28 -2.45 -7.94
CA ILE A 158 11.12 -3.79 -8.53
C ILE A 158 10.90 -3.70 -10.05
N GLU A 159 10.11 -2.73 -10.54
CA GLU A 159 9.93 -2.51 -11.98
C GLU A 159 11.24 -2.17 -12.69
N GLU A 160 12.11 -1.38 -12.06
CA GLU A 160 13.44 -1.06 -12.59
C GLU A 160 14.32 -2.31 -12.67
N ARG A 161 14.41 -3.09 -11.58
CA ARG A 161 15.14 -4.37 -11.57
C ARG A 161 14.63 -5.35 -12.64
N LEU A 162 13.32 -5.40 -12.85
CA LEU A 162 12.72 -6.28 -13.85
C LEU A 162 13.11 -5.86 -15.28
N LYS A 163 13.16 -4.55 -15.57
CA LYS A 163 13.64 -4.03 -16.85
C LYS A 163 15.11 -4.39 -17.08
N GLU A 164 15.96 -4.24 -16.07
CA GLU A 164 17.38 -4.61 -16.14
C GLU A 164 17.56 -6.11 -16.45
N LEU A 165 16.80 -6.96 -15.77
CA LEU A 165 16.79 -8.40 -16.02
C LEU A 165 16.40 -8.77 -17.45
N LEU A 166 15.35 -8.13 -17.99
CA LEU A 166 14.93 -8.37 -19.37
C LEU A 166 16.03 -7.98 -20.36
N LEU A 167 16.71 -6.86 -20.14
CA LEU A 167 17.85 -6.43 -20.96
C LEU A 167 19.02 -7.43 -20.89
N GLU A 168 19.31 -7.99 -19.72
CA GLU A 168 20.35 -9.02 -19.56
C GLU A 168 19.99 -10.31 -20.32
N ILE A 169 18.71 -10.71 -20.29
CA ILE A 169 18.22 -11.85 -21.06
C ILE A 169 18.35 -11.58 -22.57
N ASP A 170 17.96 -10.40 -23.04
CA ASP A 170 18.07 -10.03 -24.46
C ASP A 170 19.53 -10.07 -24.93
N PHE A 171 20.45 -9.49 -24.15
CA PHE A 171 21.89 -9.56 -24.42
C PHE A 171 22.40 -11.02 -24.47
N THR A 172 21.94 -11.86 -23.54
CA THR A 172 22.30 -13.28 -23.52
C THR A 172 21.78 -14.02 -24.76
N LEU A 173 20.55 -13.74 -25.18
CA LEU A 173 19.94 -14.32 -26.39
C LEU A 173 20.67 -13.89 -27.66
N GLU A 174 21.13 -12.64 -27.76
CA GLU A 174 21.92 -12.17 -28.89
C GLU A 174 23.28 -12.89 -29.00
N ASN A 175 23.92 -13.16 -27.86
CA ASN A 175 25.19 -13.89 -27.84
C ASN A 175 25.05 -15.38 -28.15
N LEU A 176 23.87 -15.97 -27.91
CA LEU A 176 23.55 -17.35 -28.31
C LEU A 176 23.35 -17.53 -29.82
N LYS A 177 23.08 -16.45 -30.56
CA LYS A 177 22.85 -16.48 -32.01
C LYS A 177 24.13 -16.29 -32.84
N LYS A 178 25.26 -16.00 -32.20
CA LYS A 178 26.58 -15.80 -32.83
C LYS A 178 27.40 -17.09 -32.76
#